data_AF-A0A1T4K7S7-F1
#
_entry.id   AF-A0A1T4K7S7-F1
#
_cell.length_a   1.000
_cell.length_b   1.000
_cell.length_c   1.000
_cell.angle_alpha   90.00
_cell.angle_beta   90.00
_cell.angle_gamma   90.00
#
_symmetry.space_group_name_H-M   'P 1'
#
loop_
_entity.id
_entity.type
_entity.pdbx_description
1 polymer ?
#
loop_
_entity_poly.entity_id
_entity_poly.type
_entity_poly.pdbx_seq_one_letter_code
_entity_poly.pdbx_strand_id
1 'polypeptide(L)'
;MASYDFTRLRRLTIIHNVVQVGLLGLLMFMAYNFMLAFAKYGMSGLFVKSFIMAVVVQLICMYPAWWLARKDVEVEVETSLVGVTPEQLLALRRRRLLGDIWKISALGAFVVFVYMSPSVDKGRGASLILSVSYYSFLLVALTYFQCFNFITKKRRKELA
;
A
#
# COMPACT_ATOMS: atom_id res chain seq x y z
N MET A 1 17.22 20.79 24.00
CA MET A 1 16.94 20.31 22.62
C MET A 1 16.17 19.01 22.75
N ALA A 2 15.04 18.85 22.06
CA ALA A 2 14.30 17.60 22.10
C ALA A 2 15.17 16.48 21.53
N SER A 3 15.43 15.43 22.31
CA SER A 3 16.15 14.24 21.83
C SER A 3 15.15 13.29 21.19
N TYR A 4 15.46 12.78 19.99
CA TYR A 4 14.61 11.84 19.25
C TYR A 4 15.35 10.52 19.03
N ASP A 5 14.71 9.39 19.35
CA ASP A 5 15.22 8.06 19.00
C ASP A 5 14.64 7.60 17.65
N PHE A 6 15.44 7.74 16.59
CA PHE A 6 15.09 7.34 15.23
C PHE A 6 15.34 5.86 14.92
N THR A 7 15.82 5.05 15.87
CA THR A 7 16.17 3.63 15.65
C THR A 7 14.97 2.83 15.16
N ARG A 8 13.80 3.07 15.78
CA ARG A 8 12.54 2.42 15.42
C ARG A 8 12.06 2.82 14.03
N LEU A 9 12.10 4.12 13.70
CA LEU A 9 11.77 4.66 12.37
C LEU A 9 12.67 4.06 11.28
N ARG A 10 13.97 3.91 11.54
CA ARG A 10 14.92 3.30 10.59
C ARG A 10 14.59 1.83 10.31
N ARG A 11 14.30 1.04 11.34
CA ARG A 11 13.89 -0.38 11.19
C ARG A 11 12.62 -0.49 10.36
N LEU A 12 11.64 0.39 10.62
CA LEU A 12 10.36 0.40 9.93
C LEU A 12 10.50 0.78 8.44
N THR A 13 11.39 1.73 8.09
CA THR A 13 11.73 2.00 6.68
C THR A 13 12.33 0.78 5.97
N ILE A 14 13.20 0.01 6.63
CA ILE A 14 13.80 -1.19 6.04
C ILE A 14 12.74 -2.26 5.77
N ILE A 15 11.86 -2.52 6.74
CA ILE A 15 10.75 -3.46 6.58
C ILE A 15 9.88 -3.06 5.39
N HIS A 16 9.52 -1.77 5.29
CA HIS A 16 8.74 -1.27 4.16
C HIS A 16 9.43 -1.44 2.81
N ASN A 17 10.75 -1.24 2.73
CA ASN A 17 11.50 -1.52 1.50
C ASN A 17 11.45 -3.01 1.12
N VAL A 18 11.59 -3.92 2.09
CA VAL A 18 11.51 -5.37 1.84
C VAL A 18 10.12 -5.74 1.33
N VAL A 19 9.06 -5.21 1.96
CA VAL A 19 7.68 -5.41 1.53
C VAL A 19 7.45 -4.87 0.13
N GLN A 20 8.02 -3.71 -0.23
CA GLN A 20 7.92 -3.16 -1.58
C GLN A 20 8.55 -4.08 -2.63
N VAL A 21 9.75 -4.61 -2.36
CA VAL A 21 10.40 -5.57 -3.27
C VAL A 21 9.53 -6.82 -3.43
N GLY A 22 8.96 -7.34 -2.34
CA GLY A 22 8.01 -8.46 -2.39
C GLY A 22 6.77 -8.16 -3.23
N LEU A 23 6.16 -6.98 -3.05
CA LEU A 23 4.98 -6.55 -3.80
C LEU A 23 5.28 -6.30 -5.28
N LEU A 24 6.46 -5.77 -5.62
CA LEU A 24 6.90 -5.64 -7.02
C LEU A 24 7.08 -7.01 -7.67
N GLY A 25 7.68 -7.97 -6.96
CA GLY A 25 7.77 -9.36 -7.41
C GLY A 25 6.41 -9.99 -7.64
N LEU A 26 5.47 -9.80 -6.71
CA LEU A 26 4.09 -10.26 -6.83
C LEU A 26 3.37 -9.60 -8.01
N LEU A 27 3.60 -8.31 -8.25
CA LEU A 27 3.03 -7.58 -9.40
C LEU A 27 3.54 -8.17 -10.72
N MET A 28 4.84 -8.44 -10.84
CA MET A 28 5.40 -9.10 -12.04
C MET A 28 4.86 -10.52 -12.23
N PHE A 29 4.75 -11.29 -11.15
CA PHE A 29 4.19 -12.64 -11.19
C PHE A 29 2.73 -12.64 -11.62
N MET A 30 1.90 -11.76 -11.06
CA MET A 30 0.50 -11.62 -11.45
C MET A 30 0.38 -11.10 -12.88
N ALA A 31 1.27 -10.18 -13.30
CA ALA A 31 1.29 -9.69 -14.67
C ALA A 31 1.54 -10.81 -15.68
N TYR A 32 2.49 -11.70 -15.40
CA TYR A 32 2.74 -12.88 -16.23
C TYR A 32 1.53 -13.82 -16.28
N ASN A 33 0.92 -14.14 -15.12
CA ASN A 33 -0.25 -15.02 -15.06
C ASN A 33 -1.45 -14.45 -15.82
N PHE A 34 -1.74 -13.15 -15.67
CA PHE A 34 -2.81 -12.50 -16.42
C PHE A 34 -2.48 -12.43 -17.91
N MET A 35 -1.23 -12.16 -18.30
CA MET A 35 -0.83 -12.16 -19.71
C MET A 35 -1.11 -13.52 -20.36
N LEU A 36 -0.74 -14.62 -19.71
CA LEU A 36 -1.05 -15.97 -20.17
C LEU A 36 -2.56 -16.24 -20.24
N ALA A 37 -3.30 -15.82 -19.22
CA ALA A 37 -4.75 -15.95 -19.20
C ALA A 37 -5.42 -15.19 -20.36
N PHE A 38 -5.08 -13.91 -20.56
CA PHE A 38 -5.61 -13.11 -21.67
C PHE A 38 -5.20 -13.64 -23.04
N ALA A 39 -3.98 -14.18 -23.19
CA ALA A 39 -3.53 -14.82 -24.43
C ALA A 39 -4.37 -16.07 -24.74
N LYS A 40 -4.68 -16.89 -23.73
CA LYS A 40 -5.49 -18.10 -23.88
C LYS A 40 -6.91 -17.81 -24.40
N TYR A 41 -7.46 -16.64 -24.10
CA TYR A 41 -8.77 -16.21 -24.60
C TYR A 41 -8.73 -15.32 -25.85
N GLY A 42 -7.55 -15.09 -26.45
CA GLY A 42 -7.39 -14.23 -27.62
C GLY A 42 -7.64 -12.73 -27.34
N MET A 43 -7.47 -12.29 -26.09
CA MET A 43 -7.82 -10.94 -25.61
C MET A 43 -6.58 -10.16 -25.14
N SER A 44 -5.45 -10.29 -25.83
CA SER A 44 -4.19 -9.62 -25.47
C SER A 44 -4.32 -8.09 -25.35
N GLY A 45 -5.20 -7.45 -26.13
CA GLY A 45 -5.47 -6.01 -26.04
C GLY A 45 -6.15 -5.57 -24.73
N LEU A 46 -6.85 -6.47 -24.03
CA LEU A 46 -7.50 -6.15 -22.75
C LEU A 46 -6.52 -6.13 -21.57
N PHE A 47 -5.38 -6.81 -21.68
CA PHE A 47 -4.31 -6.77 -20.68
C PHE A 47 -3.71 -5.37 -20.53
N VAL A 48 -3.39 -4.71 -21.64
CA VAL A 48 -2.85 -3.34 -21.61
C VAL A 48 -3.89 -2.36 -21.08
N LYS A 49 -5.15 -2.52 -21.49
CA LYS A 49 -6.26 -1.69 -20.99
C LYS A 49 -6.47 -1.86 -19.48
N SER A 50 -6.38 -3.07 -18.94
CA SER A 50 -6.53 -3.28 -17.50
C SER A 50 -5.37 -2.70 -16.70
N PHE A 51 -4.15 -2.75 -17.22
CA PHE A 51 -3.00 -2.09 -16.63
C PHE A 51 -3.16 -0.56 -16.61
N ILE A 52 -3.58 0.05 -17.73
CA ILE A 52 -3.84 1.50 -17.80
C ILE A 52 -4.94 1.91 -16.82
N MET A 53 -6.04 1.16 -16.76
CA MET A 53 -7.11 1.41 -15.78
C MET A 53 -6.61 1.35 -14.34
N ALA A 54 -5.75 0.38 -14.03
CA ALA A 54 -5.16 0.27 -12.70
C ALA A 54 -4.23 1.45 -12.34
N VAL A 55 -3.47 1.97 -13.30
CA VAL A 55 -2.67 3.19 -13.12
C VAL A 55 -3.56 4.40 -12.86
N VAL A 56 -4.69 4.54 -13.57
CA VAL A 56 -5.65 5.61 -13.31
C VAL A 56 -6.23 5.52 -11.89
N VAL A 57 -6.62 4.33 -11.46
CA VAL A 57 -7.09 4.10 -10.08
C VAL A 57 -5.98 4.43 -9.07
N GLN A 58 -4.75 4.02 -9.34
CA GLN A 58 -3.60 4.36 -8.50
C GLN A 58 -3.42 5.87 -8.37
N LEU A 59 -3.54 6.64 -9.45
CA LEU A 59 -3.42 8.09 -9.43
C LEU A 59 -4.54 8.75 -8.59
N ILE A 60 -5.78 8.26 -8.71
CA ILE A 60 -6.90 8.74 -7.88
C ILE A 60 -6.63 8.43 -6.40
N CYS A 61 -6.14 7.23 -6.11
CA CYS A 61 -5.82 6.79 -4.76
C CYS A 61 -4.48 7.35 -4.23
N MET A 62 -3.72 8.09 -5.02
CA MET A 62 -2.42 8.63 -4.63
C MET A 62 -2.56 9.65 -3.49
N TYR A 63 -3.53 10.56 -3.59
CA TYR A 63 -3.79 11.55 -2.55
C TYR A 63 -4.19 10.92 -1.20
N PRO A 64 -5.19 10.02 -1.11
CA PRO A 64 -5.53 9.39 0.16
C PRO A 64 -4.39 8.51 0.70
N ALA A 65 -3.64 7.83 -0.16
CA ALA A 65 -2.46 7.05 0.25
C ALA A 65 -1.37 7.94 0.87
N TRP A 66 -1.11 9.10 0.26
CA TRP A 66 -0.17 10.08 0.78
C TRP A 66 -0.63 10.68 2.12
N TRP A 67 -1.91 11.03 2.22
CA TRP A 67 -2.49 11.57 3.45
C TRP A 67 -2.41 10.58 4.62
N LEU A 68 -2.76 9.30 4.37
CA LEU A 68 -2.66 8.23 5.36
C LEU A 68 -1.20 8.02 5.80
N ALA A 69 -0.28 7.91 4.83
CA ALA A 69 1.15 7.75 5.12
C ALA A 69 1.70 8.91 5.95
N ARG A 70 1.26 10.15 5.69
CA ARG A 70 1.66 11.32 6.48
C ARG A 70 1.21 11.21 7.93
N LYS A 71 -0.04 10.83 8.17
CA LYS A 71 -0.59 10.67 9.53
C LYS A 71 0.14 9.60 10.32
N ASP A 72 0.46 8.48 9.69
CA ASP A 72 1.22 7.42 10.34
C ASP A 72 2.65 7.85 10.68
N VAL A 73 3.33 8.57 9.78
CA VAL A 73 4.68 9.10 10.08
C VAL A 73 4.64 10.13 11.20
N GLU A 74 3.62 11.00 11.24
CA GLU A 74 3.44 11.98 12.33
C GLU A 74 3.34 11.27 13.70
N VAL A 75 2.51 10.23 13.80
CA VAL A 75 2.38 9.41 15.02
C VAL A 75 3.70 8.75 15.41
N GLU A 76 4.45 8.24 14.44
CA GLU A 76 5.71 7.54 14.68
C GLU A 76 6.84 8.49 15.11
N VAL A 77 6.87 9.71 14.56
CA VAL A 77 7.79 10.78 14.97
C VAL A 77 7.45 11.29 16.38
N GLU A 78 6.16 11.52 16.68
CA GLU A 78 5.70 11.94 18.01
C GLU A 78 6.02 10.87 19.07
N THR A 79 5.94 9.57 18.70
CA THR A 79 6.32 8.45 19.59
C THR A 79 7.83 8.37 19.82
N SER A 80 8.64 8.89 18.90
CA SER A 80 10.12 8.86 18.97
C SER A 80 10.71 9.97 19.85
N LEU A 81 9.90 10.91 20.35
CA LEU A 81 10.35 11.96 21.26
C LEU A 81 10.74 11.36 22.62
N VAL A 82 11.88 11.76 23.19
CA VAL A 82 12.30 11.32 24.53
C VAL A 82 11.50 12.07 25.59
N GLY A 83 10.85 11.33 26.51
CA GLY A 83 10.10 11.91 27.63
C GLY A 83 8.57 12.02 27.44
N VAL A 84 7.99 11.29 26.49
CA VAL A 84 6.53 11.27 26.27
C VAL A 84 5.80 10.72 27.50
N THR A 85 4.79 11.44 27.96
CA THR A 85 3.97 11.02 29.12
C THR A 85 3.09 9.81 28.76
N PRO A 86 2.70 8.97 29.73
CA PRO A 86 1.83 7.81 29.49
C PRO A 86 0.48 8.17 28.85
N GLU A 87 -0.06 9.35 29.14
CA GLU A 87 -1.29 9.86 28.54
C GLU A 87 -1.11 10.21 27.05
N GLN A 88 0.01 10.81 26.69
CA GLN A 88 0.35 11.10 25.29
C GLN A 88 0.58 9.80 24.50
N LEU A 89 1.19 8.78 25.10
CA LEU A 89 1.34 7.46 24.48
C LEU A 89 -0.01 6.80 24.18
N LEU A 90 -1.00 6.94 25.06
CA LEU A 90 -2.36 6.43 24.83
C LEU A 90 -3.05 7.14 23.66
N ALA A 91 -2.92 8.46 23.57
CA ALA A 91 -3.46 9.24 22.45
C ALA A 91 -2.82 8.84 21.12
N LEU A 92 -1.50 8.61 21.10
CA LEU A 92 -0.75 8.15 19.93
C LEU A 92 -1.15 6.74 19.51
N ARG A 93 -1.38 5.82 20.46
CA ARG A 93 -1.90 4.47 20.17
C ARG A 93 -3.28 4.53 19.52
N ARG A 94 -4.19 5.39 20.02
CA ARG A 94 -5.52 5.56 19.40
C ARG A 94 -5.43 6.09 17.97
N ARG A 95 -4.54 7.05 17.71
CA ARG A 95 -4.29 7.54 16.35
C ARG A 95 -3.75 6.46 15.42
N ARG A 96 -2.83 5.62 15.90
CA ARG A 96 -2.32 4.47 15.14
C ARG A 96 -3.42 3.45 14.81
N LEU A 97 -4.29 3.14 15.78
CA LEU A 97 -5.40 2.20 15.58
C LEU A 97 -6.34 2.64 14.45
N LEU A 98 -6.63 3.94 14.31
CA LEU A 98 -7.45 4.45 13.21
C LEU A 98 -6.80 4.20 11.84
N GLY A 99 -5.48 4.39 11.74
CA GLY A 99 -4.72 4.07 10.53
C GLY A 99 -4.68 2.57 10.23
N ASP A 100 -4.53 1.73 11.26
CA ASP A 100 -4.51 0.27 11.12
C ASP A 100 -5.88 -0.28 10.71
N ILE A 101 -6.99 0.29 11.22
CA ILE A 101 -8.35 -0.06 10.78
C ILE A 101 -8.50 0.20 9.28
N TRP A 102 -8.09 1.36 8.79
CA TRP A 102 -8.16 1.69 7.36
C TRP A 102 -7.38 0.70 6.49
N LYS A 103 -6.17 0.32 6.90
CA LYS A 103 -5.33 -0.66 6.18
C LYS A 103 -5.93 -2.05 6.19
N ILE A 104 -6.42 -2.50 7.35
CA ILE A 104 -7.04 -3.83 7.51
C ILE A 104 -8.36 -3.88 6.74
N SER A 105 -9.17 -2.82 6.74
CA SER A 105 -10.39 -2.73 5.94
C SER A 105 -10.08 -2.79 4.43
N ALA A 106 -9.07 -2.07 3.95
CA ALA A 106 -8.67 -2.12 2.55
C ALA A 106 -8.15 -3.51 2.15
N LEU A 107 -7.32 -4.14 3.01
CA LEU A 107 -6.83 -5.50 2.78
C LEU A 107 -7.96 -6.53 2.83
N GLY A 108 -8.87 -6.42 3.81
CA GLY A 108 -10.01 -7.30 3.97
C GLY A 108 -10.98 -7.21 2.79
N ALA A 109 -11.30 -5.98 2.33
CA ALA A 109 -12.10 -5.77 1.14
C ALA A 109 -11.45 -6.40 -0.10
N PHE A 110 -10.12 -6.30 -0.24
CA PHE A 110 -9.39 -6.94 -1.33
C PHE A 110 -9.42 -8.47 -1.26
N VAL A 111 -9.18 -9.06 -0.08
CA VAL A 111 -9.21 -10.51 0.11
C VAL A 111 -10.61 -11.07 -0.15
N VAL A 112 -11.66 -10.42 0.37
CA VAL A 112 -13.05 -10.80 0.12
C VAL A 112 -13.38 -10.68 -1.37
N PHE A 113 -12.97 -9.59 -2.02
CA PHE A 113 -13.15 -9.40 -3.46
C PHE A 113 -12.48 -10.52 -4.27
N VAL A 114 -11.24 -10.89 -3.93
CA VAL A 114 -10.51 -11.98 -4.59
C VAL A 114 -11.20 -13.32 -4.36
N TYR A 115 -11.61 -13.61 -3.12
CA TYR A 115 -12.27 -14.87 -2.76
C TYR A 115 -13.64 -15.02 -3.42
N MET A 116 -14.40 -13.93 -3.51
CA MET A 116 -15.71 -13.90 -4.17
C MET A 116 -15.61 -13.73 -5.68
N SER A 117 -14.43 -13.38 -6.21
CA SER A 117 -14.25 -13.22 -7.65
C SER A 117 -14.41 -14.59 -8.32
N PRO A 118 -15.32 -14.72 -9.29
CA PRO A 118 -15.45 -15.95 -10.03
C PRO A 118 -14.10 -16.29 -10.70
N SER A 119 -13.72 -17.57 -10.65
CA SER A 119 -12.54 -18.08 -11.35
C SER A 119 -12.54 -17.59 -12.80
N VAL A 120 -11.35 -17.28 -13.33
CA VAL A 120 -11.08 -16.67 -14.66
C VAL A 120 -11.85 -17.37 -15.79
N ASP A 121 -12.26 -18.62 -15.58
CA ASP A 121 -13.05 -19.45 -16.48
C ASP A 121 -14.50 -19.01 -16.71
N LYS A 122 -15.11 -18.18 -15.84
CA LYS A 122 -16.56 -17.90 -15.90
C LYS A 122 -16.97 -16.72 -16.80
N GLY A 123 -16.04 -16.04 -17.47
CA GLY A 123 -16.40 -15.08 -18.52
C GLY A 123 -15.34 -14.04 -18.87
N ARG A 124 -15.35 -13.59 -20.13
CA ARG A 124 -14.39 -12.62 -20.69
C ARG A 124 -14.27 -11.31 -19.91
N GLY A 125 -15.34 -10.84 -19.28
CA GLY A 125 -15.35 -9.62 -18.46
C GLY A 125 -14.77 -9.80 -17.05
N ALA A 126 -14.86 -11.01 -16.49
CA ALA A 126 -14.39 -11.29 -15.13
C ALA A 126 -12.86 -11.22 -15.03
N SER A 127 -12.14 -11.68 -16.06
CA SER A 127 -10.67 -11.60 -16.11
C SER A 127 -10.16 -10.16 -16.12
N LEU A 128 -10.88 -9.25 -16.80
CA LEU A 128 -10.53 -7.82 -16.83
C LEU A 128 -10.72 -7.19 -15.46
N ILE A 129 -11.91 -7.34 -14.86
CA ILE A 129 -12.22 -6.79 -13.54
C ILE A 129 -11.23 -7.31 -12.49
N LEU A 130 -10.92 -8.61 -12.52
CA LEU A 130 -9.98 -9.21 -11.61
C LEU A 130 -8.57 -8.61 -11.78
N SER A 131 -8.06 -8.53 -13.02
CA SER A 131 -6.74 -7.95 -13.28
C SER A 131 -6.64 -6.48 -12.87
N VAL A 132 -7.66 -5.66 -13.14
CA VAL A 132 -7.72 -4.25 -12.73
C VAL A 132 -7.66 -4.15 -11.21
N SER A 133 -8.46 -4.93 -10.48
CA SER A 133 -8.48 -4.89 -9.02
C SER A 133 -7.14 -5.33 -8.42
N TYR A 134 -6.51 -6.39 -8.93
CA TYR A 134 -5.20 -6.85 -8.49
C TYR A 134 -4.12 -5.79 -8.71
N TYR A 135 -4.01 -5.25 -9.92
CA TYR A 135 -3.02 -4.23 -10.21
C TYR A 135 -3.27 -2.96 -9.41
N SER A 136 -4.53 -2.51 -9.30
CA SER A 136 -4.88 -1.31 -8.54
C SER A 136 -4.48 -1.47 -7.07
N PHE A 137 -4.81 -2.61 -6.45
CA PHE A 137 -4.45 -2.86 -5.05
C PHE A 137 -2.94 -2.88 -4.84
N LEU A 138 -2.20 -3.61 -5.67
CA LEU A 138 -0.75 -3.71 -5.56
C LEU A 138 -0.07 -2.36 -5.79
N LEU A 139 -0.50 -1.60 -6.79
CA LEU A 139 0.02 -0.28 -7.11
C LEU A 139 -0.29 0.74 -6.01
N VAL A 140 -1.50 0.72 -5.44
CA VAL A 140 -1.87 1.60 -4.31
C VAL A 140 -1.08 1.23 -3.06
N ALA A 141 -0.92 -0.05 -2.76
CA ALA A 141 -0.10 -0.52 -1.64
C ALA A 141 1.37 -0.10 -1.80
N LEU A 142 1.95 -0.30 -2.99
CA LEU A 142 3.30 0.16 -3.31
C LEU A 142 3.44 1.68 -3.13
N THR A 143 2.48 2.45 -3.65
CA THR A 143 2.44 3.91 -3.54
C THR A 143 2.40 4.35 -2.07
N TYR A 144 1.56 3.73 -1.25
CA TYR A 144 1.50 3.99 0.18
C TYR A 144 2.88 3.79 0.85
N PHE A 145 3.55 2.67 0.60
CA PHE A 145 4.87 2.41 1.17
C PHE A 145 5.93 3.38 0.65
N GLN A 146 5.83 3.80 -0.62
CA GLN A 146 6.75 4.79 -1.21
C GLN A 146 6.58 6.16 -0.55
N CYS A 147 5.33 6.60 -0.39
CA CYS A 147 4.99 7.83 0.32
C CYS A 147 5.48 7.77 1.78
N PHE A 148 5.26 6.67 2.49
CA PHE A 148 5.72 6.50 3.87
C PHE A 148 7.24 6.65 3.99
N ASN A 149 7.99 5.93 3.14
CA ASN A 149 9.45 5.97 3.14
C ASN A 149 9.99 7.36 2.76
N PHE A 150 9.34 8.05 1.82
CA PHE A 150 9.70 9.41 1.43
C PHE A 150 9.50 10.41 2.58
N ILE A 151 8.31 10.40 3.20
CA ILE A 151 7.98 11.33 4.30
C ILE A 151 8.88 11.06 5.50
N THR A 152 9.14 9.79 5.83
CA THR A 152 10.05 9.43 6.91
C THR A 152 11.47 9.92 6.65
N LYS A 153 12.01 9.71 5.44
CA LYS A 153 13.33 10.22 5.06
C LYS A 153 13.41 11.74 5.17
N LYS A 154 12.35 12.46 4.74
CA LYS A 154 12.26 13.91 4.84
C LYS A 154 12.25 14.38 6.30
N ARG A 155 11.36 13.82 7.14
CA ARG A 155 11.23 14.20 8.56
C ARG A 155 12.49 13.94 9.37
N ARG A 156 13.20 12.83 9.11
CA ARG A 156 14.49 12.57 9.77
C ARG A 156 15.55 13.62 9.43
N LYS A 157 15.56 14.17 8.21
CA LYS A 157 16.51 15.22 7.82
C LYS A 157 16.17 16.57 8.45
N GLU A 158 14.90 16.82 8.74
CA GLU A 158 14.42 18.07 9.36
C GLU A 158 14.64 18.09 10.89
N LEU A 159 14.72 16.91 11.52
CA LEU A 159 14.76 16.74 12.98
C LEU A 159 16.10 16.18 13.51
N ALA A 160 17.05 15.90 12.62
CA ALA A 160 18.43 15.50 12.97
C ALA A 160 19.35 16.71 12.93
#